data_AF-A0A6L7PYX1-F1
#
_entry.id   AF-A0A6L7PYX1-F1
#
_cell.length_a   1.000
_cell.length_b   1.000
_cell.length_c   1.000
_cell.angle_alpha   90.00
_cell.angle_beta   90.00
_cell.angle_gamma   90.00
#
_symmetry.space_group_name_H-M   'P 1'
#
loop_
_entity.id
_entity.type
_entity.pdbx_description
1 polymer ?
#
loop_
_entity_poly.entity_id
_entity_poly.type
_entity_poly.pdbx_seq_one_letter_code
_entity_poly.pdbx_strand_id
1 'polypeptide(L)' 'MDTPTLAGLLAATPPADLSIIELAAELTLPDGGLDLDAAAARQPEVELACAQAQDYAAATRRLLEALRWQLRPRRS' A
#
# COMPACT_ATOMS: atom_id res chain seq x y z
N MET A 1 11.79 24.16 -11.58
CA MET A 1 11.45 23.00 -10.76
C MET A 1 12.34 21.86 -11.20
N ASP A 2 13.25 21.43 -10.32
CA ASP A 2 14.10 20.28 -10.60
C ASP A 2 13.24 19.02 -10.77
N THR A 3 13.59 18.18 -11.74
CA THR A 3 12.86 16.93 -11.95
C THR A 3 13.15 16.01 -10.76
N PRO A 4 12.13 15.50 -10.05
CA PRO A 4 12.35 14.63 -8.89
C PRO A 4 13.15 13.39 -9.32
N THR A 5 14.18 13.03 -8.56
CA THR A 5 14.99 11.85 -8.85
C THR A 5 14.23 10.56 -8.54
N LEU A 6 14.57 9.46 -9.20
CA LEU A 6 14.01 8.13 -8.89
C LEU A 6 14.12 7.80 -7.39
N ALA A 7 15.29 8.08 -6.80
CA ALA A 7 15.52 7.86 -5.37
C ALA A 7 14.58 8.70 -4.48
N GLY A 8 14.33 9.96 -4.84
CA GLY A 8 13.38 10.82 -4.11
C GLY A 8 11.94 10.35 -4.22
N LEU A 9 11.54 9.83 -5.39
CA LEU A 9 10.21 9.25 -5.59
C LEU A 9 10.03 7.96 -4.80
N LEU A 10 11.06 7.10 -4.75
CA LEU A 10 11.04 5.86 -3.95
C LEU A 10 11.01 6.15 -2.45
N ALA A 11 11.80 7.10 -1.97
CA ALA A 11 11.83 7.50 -0.56
C ALA A 11 10.50 8.07 -0.06
N ALA A 12 9.66 8.60 -0.95
CA ALA A 12 8.32 9.10 -0.63
C ALA A 12 7.23 8.01 -0.56
N THR A 13 7.57 6.75 -0.89
CA THR A 13 6.64 5.62 -0.81
C THR A 13 6.75 4.98 0.58
N PRO A 14 5.63 4.75 1.30
CA PRO A 14 5.66 4.02 2.57
C PRO A 14 6.27 2.62 2.40
N PRO A 15 6.82 2.03 3.47
CA PRO A 15 7.36 0.67 3.41
C PRO A 15 6.26 -0.33 3.00
N ALA A 16 6.66 -1.39 2.30
CA ALA A 16 5.76 -2.45 1.81
C ALA A 16 5.31 -3.43 2.91
N ASP A 17 5.75 -3.21 4.15
CA ASP A 17 5.36 -4.00 5.31
C ASP A 17 3.99 -3.52 5.81
N LEU A 18 2.93 -4.21 5.37
CA LEU A 18 1.54 -3.83 5.63
C LEU A 18 0.94 -4.75 6.69
N SER A 19 0.50 -4.18 7.82
CA SER A 19 -0.11 -4.94 8.92
C SER A 19 -1.37 -5.71 8.50
N ILE A 20 -2.02 -5.32 7.39
CA ILE A 20 -3.18 -6.03 6.84
C ILE A 20 -2.83 -7.47 6.40
N ILE A 21 -1.57 -7.73 5.99
CA ILE A 21 -1.12 -9.06 5.58
C ILE A 21 -0.99 -9.98 6.79
N GLU A 22 -0.43 -9.46 7.88
CA GLU A 22 -0.31 -10.17 9.16
C GLU A 22 -1.70 -10.43 9.76
N LEU A 23 -2.54 -9.40 9.82
CA LEU A 23 -3.93 -9.53 10.30
C LEU A 23 -4.73 -10.53 9.47
N ALA A 24 -4.56 -10.56 8.15
CA ALA A 24 -5.24 -11.54 7.31
C ALA A 24 -4.84 -12.97 7.71
N ALA A 25 -3.56 -13.23 7.99
CA ALA A 25 -3.11 -14.56 8.42
C ALA A 25 -3.72 -14.96 9.78
N GLU A 26 -3.86 -14.01 10.70
CA GLU A 26 -4.46 -14.26 12.02
C GLU A 26 -5.99 -14.40 12.00
N LEU A 27 -6.64 -13.76 11.04
CA LEU A 27 -8.11 -13.73 10.92
C LEU A 27 -8.65 -14.70 9.87
N THR A 28 -7.81 -15.50 9.22
CA THR A 28 -8.24 -16.50 8.24
C THR A 28 -8.51 -17.84 8.91
N LEU A 29 -9.71 -18.37 8.71
CA LEU A 29 -10.14 -19.69 9.17
C LEU A 29 -9.44 -20.81 8.38
N PRO A 30 -9.39 -22.06 8.89
CA PRO A 30 -8.74 -23.17 8.21
C PRO A 30 -9.31 -23.51 6.82
N ASP A 31 -10.55 -23.12 6.53
CA ASP A 31 -11.20 -23.29 5.24
C ASP A 31 -10.92 -22.13 4.26
N GLY A 32 -10.13 -21.14 4.67
CA GLY A 32 -9.81 -19.93 3.91
C GLY A 32 -10.85 -18.82 4.03
N GLY A 33 -11.91 -19.01 4.83
CA GLY A 33 -12.87 -17.96 5.16
C GLY A 33 -12.28 -16.92 6.10
N LEU A 34 -12.93 -15.76 6.19
CA LEU A 34 -12.59 -14.74 7.18
C LEU A 34 -13.36 -15.01 8.48
N ASP A 35 -12.64 -15.03 9.61
CA ASP A 35 -13.24 -15.06 10.94
C ASP A 35 -13.83 -13.67 11.26
N LEU A 36 -15.12 -13.51 10.98
CA LEU A 36 -15.83 -12.24 11.16
C LEU A 36 -15.96 -11.85 12.63
N ASP A 37 -16.07 -12.81 13.54
CA ASP A 37 -16.19 -12.53 14.98
C ASP A 37 -14.85 -12.02 15.54
N ALA A 38 -13.74 -12.68 15.17
CA ALA A 38 -12.41 -12.22 15.54
C ALA A 38 -12.07 -10.87 14.90
N ALA A 39 -12.46 -10.65 13.63
CA ALA A 39 -12.26 -9.38 12.95
C ALA A 39 -13.07 -8.25 13.61
N ALA A 40 -14.32 -8.51 14.01
CA ALA A 40 -15.16 -7.54 14.71
C ALA A 40 -14.58 -7.17 16.08
N ALA A 41 -14.04 -8.15 16.82
CA ALA A 41 -13.38 -7.90 18.10
C ALA A 41 -12.12 -7.02 17.97
N ARG A 42 -11.52 -7.00 16.78
CA ARG A 42 -10.28 -6.26 16.45
C ARG A 42 -10.53 -5.10 15.47
N GLN A 43 -11.76 -4.60 15.41
CA GLN A 43 -12.16 -3.59 14.44
C GLN A 43 -11.20 -2.38 14.34
N PRO A 44 -10.71 -1.78 15.45
CA PRO A 44 -9.78 -0.65 15.34
C PRO A 44 -8.46 -0.99 14.66
N GLU A 45 -7.93 -2.19 14.89
CA GLU A 45 -6.69 -2.66 14.25
C GLU A 45 -6.91 -2.93 12.76
N VAL A 46 -8.05 -3.53 12.41
CA VAL A 46 -8.46 -3.75 11.02
C VAL A 46 -8.62 -2.43 10.28
N GLU A 47 -9.29 -1.44 10.88
CA GLU A 47 -9.46 -0.11 10.30
C GLU A 47 -8.13 0.60 10.06
N LEU A 48 -7.22 0.54 11.04
CA LEU A 48 -5.87 1.12 10.92
C LEU A 48 -5.07 0.46 9.81
N ALA A 49 -5.08 -0.88 9.74
CA ALA A 49 -4.39 -1.63 8.71
C ALA A 49 -4.96 -1.35 7.31
N CYS A 50 -6.28 -1.14 7.21
CA CYS A 50 -6.92 -0.71 5.98
C CYS A 50 -6.46 0.69 5.55
N ALA A 51 -6.39 1.65 6.48
CA ALA A 51 -5.90 2.99 6.20
C ALA A 51 -4.44 2.97 5.70
N GLN A 52 -3.56 2.21 6.38
CA GLN A 52 -2.17 2.02 5.96
C GLN A 52 -2.06 1.44 4.54
N ALA A 53 -2.85 0.41 4.23
CA ALA A 53 -2.86 -0.20 2.91
C ALA A 53 -3.35 0.77 1.82
N GLN A 54 -4.34 1.61 2.12
CA GLN A 54 -4.83 2.65 1.21
C GLN A 54 -3.78 3.71 0.93
N ASP A 55 -3.07 4.17 1.97
CA ASP A 55 -1.99 5.14 1.84
C ASP A 55 -0.83 4.60 1.01
N TYR A 56 -0.41 3.36 1.28
CA TYR A 56 0.60 2.67 0.48
C TYR A 56 0.17 2.55 -1.00
N ALA A 57 -1.08 2.15 -1.26
CA ALA A 57 -1.61 2.05 -2.62
C ALA A 57 -1.70 3.41 -3.33
N ALA A 58 -2.03 4.48 -2.60
CA ALA A 58 -2.05 5.84 -3.15
C ALA A 58 -0.65 6.34 -3.50
N ALA A 59 0.33 6.14 -2.61
CA ALA A 59 1.72 6.51 -2.85
C ALA A 59 2.33 5.72 -4.02
N THR A 60 2.09 4.41 -4.07
CA THR A 60 2.57 3.54 -5.16
C THR A 60 1.99 3.98 -6.51
N ARG A 61 0.70 4.34 -6.58
CA ARG A 61 0.09 4.88 -7.80
C ARG A 61 0.78 6.17 -8.27
N ARG A 62 0.99 7.12 -7.36
CA ARG A 62 1.68 8.39 -7.67
C ARG A 62 3.11 8.16 -8.18
N LEU A 63 3.84 7.23 -7.54
CA LEU A 63 5.18 6.81 -7.99
C LEU A 63 5.13 6.29 -9.43
N LEU A 64 4.23 5.34 -9.72
CA LEU A 64 4.11 4.74 -11.05
C LEU A 64 3.73 5.78 -12.12
N GLU A 65 2.86 6.74 -11.80
CA GLU A 65 2.53 7.85 -12.69
C GLU A 65 3.73 8.75 -12.97
N ALA A 66 4.49 9.12 -11.94
CA ALA A 66 5.71 9.91 -12.08
C ALA A 66 6.76 9.19 -12.93
N LEU A 67 6.96 7.89 -12.71
CA LEU A 67 7.87 7.06 -13.50
C LEU A 67 7.44 6.98 -14.97
N ARG A 68 6.16 6.71 -15.23
CA ARG A 68 5.60 6.70 -16.59
C ARG A 68 5.81 8.03 -17.30
N TRP A 69 5.64 9.14 -16.58
CA TRP A 69 5.88 10.47 -17.12
C TRP A 69 7.35 10.70 -17.48
N GLN A 70 8.29 10.29 -16.61
CA GLN A 70 9.72 10.44 -16.87
C GLN A 70 10.22 9.57 -18.02
N LEU A 71 9.67 8.35 -18.15
CA LEU A 71 10.04 7.40 -19.20
C LEU A 71 9.37 7.69 -20.55
N ARG A 72 8.48 8.70 -20.64
CA ARG A 72 7.88 9.06 -21.93
C ARG A 72 8.97 9.54 -22.89
N PRO A 73 9.02 9.01 -24.12
CA PRO A 73 9.96 9.47 -25.12
C PRO A 73 9.71 10.95 -25.39
N ARG A 74 10.73 11.78 -25.15
CA ARG A 74 10.71 13.17 -25.57
C ARG A 74 10.84 13.17 -27.08
N ARG A 75 9.77 13.55 -27.78
CA ARG A 75 9.86 13.81 -29.23
C ARG A 75 10.84 14.97 -29.43
N SER A 76 12.04 14.63 -29.91
CA SER A 76 12.99 15.57 -30.50
C SER A 76 12.48 16.09 -31.83
#